data_AF-A0A7X8ZZE4-F1
#
_entry.id   AF-A0A7X8ZZE4-F1
#
_cell.length_a   1.000
_cell.length_b   1.000
_cell.length_c   1.000
_cell.angle_alpha   90.00
_cell.angle_beta   90.00
_cell.angle_gamma   90.00
#
_symmetry.space_group_name_H-M   'P 1'
#
loop_
_entity.id
_entity.type
_entity.pdbx_description
1 polymer ?
#
loop_
_entity_poly.entity_id
_entity_poly.type
_entity_poly.pdbx_seq_one_letter_code
_entity_poly.pdbx_strand_id
1 'polypeptide(L)'
;MISPKPAQYPHSVLDPLQLPGWDPRWSQIVEAETCDGTRQFHVLDTGPMLADRGIAPDDIDAIVIAVHGNPTWSYLWRHIAQAGLEAAQGNVELGPGAGRAPVIRVIAPDQLDMGFSERLEHTSLPSAAGSSSSYRTLEQRIYDLDAVVAELISDSNKAPVFSLGHDWGGIISLGWATDADVRSSGSGVEPSGMISLNTAVWHEESDPIPAPLQAALAGPVLSGSTVVTPAFLDTTLALGQPALAKDIKTAYKAPYRGRQDRGGIGGFVADIPATESHRSRNALRKVANQLSSTEKPALLLWGAKDPVFLDRYQHDLLQRIDDVVIHRYNTAGHLLAEDRDISVPVVGWIRQQLDGDNRPTPDLTAARGSEAVGDYSPLWRFLDQWSESSTKAMVDMTIKDAHGRPFEVTWAKLSSMVDAIAVGFRENGMRPGDRVSMLVEPGRDLTAALYAVLRVGGVAVVTDAGLGVDGMTRAIRSAAPQWIIGQTPGLSLARIGNLPGKRLSVKTMDPIARRVLGLSGSIYGFASTYA
;
A
#
# COMPACT_ATOMS: atom_id res chain seq x y z
N MET A 1 7.70 -12.52 -32.32
CA MET A 1 8.51 -11.30 -32.52
C MET A 1 7.58 -10.11 -32.42
N ILE A 2 7.93 -9.14 -31.59
CA ILE A 2 7.21 -7.88 -31.45
C ILE A 2 8.08 -6.81 -32.13
N SER A 3 7.53 -6.15 -33.14
CA SER A 3 8.25 -5.16 -33.94
C SER A 3 8.34 -3.83 -33.21
N PRO A 4 9.49 -3.13 -33.30
CA PRO A 4 9.64 -1.83 -32.66
C PRO A 4 8.73 -0.79 -33.32
N LYS A 5 8.35 0.23 -32.54
CA LYS A 5 7.58 1.39 -33.02
C LYS A 5 8.06 2.65 -32.28
N PRO A 6 8.22 3.79 -32.96
CA PRO A 6 8.59 5.04 -32.30
C PRO A 6 7.49 5.50 -31.33
N ALA A 7 7.85 6.41 -30.42
CA ALA A 7 6.85 7.09 -29.62
C ALA A 7 5.91 7.90 -30.52
N GLN A 8 4.69 8.11 -30.06
CA GLN A 8 3.69 8.86 -30.81
C GLN A 8 2.84 9.72 -29.87
N TYR A 9 2.07 10.64 -30.43
CA TYR A 9 1.13 11.43 -29.62
C TYR A 9 -0.20 10.70 -29.45
N PRO A 10 -0.87 10.78 -28.29
CA PRO A 10 -2.20 10.17 -28.10
C PRO A 10 -3.23 10.60 -29.16
N HIS A 11 -3.18 11.87 -29.55
CA HIS A 11 -4.10 12.47 -30.52
C HIS A 11 -3.85 12.03 -31.98
N SER A 12 -2.73 11.34 -32.27
CA SER A 12 -2.52 10.71 -33.59
C SER A 12 -3.25 9.38 -33.71
N VAL A 13 -3.66 8.79 -32.58
CA VAL A 13 -4.27 7.47 -32.49
C VAL A 13 -5.76 7.58 -32.16
N LEU A 14 -6.15 8.50 -31.29
CA LEU A 14 -7.54 8.78 -30.92
C LEU A 14 -7.89 10.25 -31.15
N ASP A 15 -9.15 10.52 -31.46
CA ASP A 15 -9.68 11.88 -31.44
C ASP A 15 -9.55 12.44 -29.99
N PRO A 16 -9.03 13.65 -29.77
CA PRO A 16 -9.01 14.29 -28.45
C PRO A 16 -10.34 14.27 -27.70
N LEU A 17 -11.47 14.33 -28.42
CA LEU A 17 -12.82 14.22 -27.83
C LEU A 17 -13.08 12.84 -27.21
N GLN A 18 -12.26 11.84 -27.53
CA GLN A 18 -12.29 10.48 -26.97
C GLN A 18 -11.28 10.27 -25.84
N LEU A 19 -10.65 11.34 -25.34
CA LEU A 19 -9.78 11.34 -24.16
C LEU A 19 -10.34 12.27 -23.08
N PRO A 20 -11.40 11.86 -22.34
CA PRO A 20 -12.03 12.71 -21.32
C PRO A 20 -11.05 13.26 -20.28
N GLY A 21 -11.03 14.58 -20.10
CA GLY A 21 -10.13 15.24 -19.14
C GLY A 21 -8.67 15.29 -19.56
N TRP A 22 -8.34 14.97 -20.82
CA TRP A 22 -7.01 15.13 -21.40
C TRP A 22 -6.92 16.39 -22.25
N ASP A 23 -5.89 17.21 -22.04
CA ASP A 23 -5.53 18.28 -22.96
C ASP A 23 -4.37 17.82 -23.86
N PRO A 24 -4.52 17.82 -25.20
CA PRO A 24 -3.45 17.46 -26.11
C PRO A 24 -2.15 18.25 -25.93
N ARG A 25 -2.24 19.48 -25.41
CA ARG A 25 -1.07 20.34 -25.15
C ARG A 25 -0.18 19.85 -24.02
N TRP A 26 -0.66 18.93 -23.18
CA TRP A 26 0.17 18.28 -22.18
C TRP A 26 1.13 17.27 -22.79
N SER A 27 0.91 16.82 -24.03
CA SER A 27 1.71 15.76 -24.62
C SER A 27 2.99 16.28 -25.25
N GLN A 28 4.12 15.73 -24.83
CA GLN A 28 5.43 15.90 -25.48
C GLN A 28 6.10 14.55 -25.72
N ILE A 29 7.05 14.51 -26.67
CA ILE A 29 7.96 13.38 -26.86
C ILE A 29 9.35 13.84 -26.42
N VAL A 30 9.94 13.11 -25.49
CA VAL A 30 11.26 13.37 -24.91
C VAL A 30 12.22 12.27 -25.36
N GLU A 31 13.37 12.65 -25.86
CA GLU A 31 14.48 11.73 -26.12
C GLU A 31 15.37 11.71 -24.88
N ALA A 32 15.63 10.53 -24.33
CA ALA A 32 16.46 10.36 -23.14
C ALA A 32 17.49 9.24 -23.35
N GLU A 33 18.68 9.43 -22.80
CA GLU A 33 19.77 8.45 -22.85
C GLU A 33 19.54 7.33 -21.83
N THR A 34 19.15 6.15 -22.32
CA THR A 34 18.89 4.98 -21.47
C THR A 34 20.04 3.97 -21.52
N CYS A 35 19.96 2.89 -20.75
CA CYS A 35 21.05 1.91 -20.66
C CYS A 35 21.36 1.15 -21.96
N ASP A 36 20.53 1.28 -22.99
CA ASP A 36 20.72 0.68 -24.31
C ASP A 36 20.63 1.69 -25.47
N GLY A 37 20.85 2.97 -25.16
CA GLY A 37 20.90 4.09 -26.11
C GLY A 37 19.76 5.10 -25.93
N THR A 38 19.69 6.07 -26.84
CA THR A 38 18.64 7.08 -26.89
C THR A 38 17.28 6.43 -27.15
N ARG A 39 16.29 6.70 -26.29
CA ARG A 39 14.91 6.20 -26.42
C ARG A 39 13.90 7.33 -26.37
N GLN A 40 12.74 7.10 -26.98
CA GLN A 40 11.65 8.09 -27.03
C GLN A 40 10.55 7.78 -26.02
N PHE A 41 10.26 8.78 -25.18
CA PHE A 41 9.21 8.71 -24.16
C PHE A 41 8.10 9.70 -24.50
N HIS A 42 6.85 9.25 -24.53
CA HIS A 42 5.72 10.16 -24.40
C HIS A 42 5.64 10.62 -22.95
N VAL A 43 5.43 11.92 -22.74
CA VAL A 43 5.33 12.51 -21.41
C VAL A 43 4.13 13.47 -21.37
N LEU A 44 3.31 13.33 -20.33
CA LEU A 44 2.39 14.38 -19.90
C LEU A 44 3.18 15.44 -19.14
N ASP A 45 3.21 16.68 -19.59
CA ASP A 45 3.83 17.79 -18.88
C ASP A 45 2.95 19.04 -18.91
N THR A 46 2.59 19.54 -17.73
CA THR A 46 1.78 20.75 -17.59
C THR A 46 2.60 22.04 -17.63
N GLY A 47 3.93 21.96 -17.63
CA GLY A 47 4.86 23.09 -17.64
C GLY A 47 4.62 24.10 -18.76
N PRO A 48 4.56 23.68 -20.04
CA PRO A 48 4.26 24.58 -21.16
C PRO A 48 2.93 25.32 -20.98
N MET A 49 1.90 24.65 -20.45
CA MET A 49 0.59 25.24 -20.24
C MET A 49 0.55 26.19 -19.03
N LEU A 50 1.39 25.97 -18.01
CA LEU A 50 1.62 26.93 -16.93
C LEU A 50 2.31 28.20 -17.45
N ALA A 51 3.33 28.04 -18.30
CA ALA A 51 4.02 29.16 -18.94
C ALA A 51 3.08 29.99 -19.83
N ASP A 52 2.22 29.34 -20.62
CA ASP A 52 1.17 30.01 -21.42
C ASP A 52 0.19 30.82 -20.56
N ARG A 53 0.01 30.43 -19.29
CA ARG A 53 -0.81 31.14 -18.30
C ARG A 53 -0.03 32.23 -17.55
N GLY A 54 1.21 32.49 -17.92
CA GLY A 54 2.08 33.51 -17.31
C GLY A 54 2.72 33.09 -15.98
N ILE A 55 2.73 31.80 -15.66
CA ILE A 55 3.42 31.27 -14.48
C ILE A 55 4.88 30.97 -14.87
N ALA A 56 5.83 31.72 -14.31
CA ALA A 56 7.25 31.46 -14.57
C ALA A 56 7.73 30.21 -13.82
N PRO A 57 8.86 29.59 -14.22
CA PRO A 57 9.40 28.43 -13.50
C PRO A 57 9.67 28.67 -12.01
N ASP A 58 10.07 29.89 -11.62
CA ASP A 58 10.28 30.29 -10.23
C ASP A 58 8.95 30.47 -9.44
N ASP A 59 7.80 30.56 -10.12
CA ASP A 59 6.46 30.67 -9.50
C ASP A 59 5.77 29.29 -9.33
N ILE A 60 6.43 28.21 -9.74
CA ILE A 60 5.97 26.84 -9.52
C ILE A 60 6.32 26.45 -8.07
N ASP A 61 5.30 26.17 -7.26
CA ASP A 61 5.50 25.82 -5.85
C ASP A 61 6.03 24.38 -5.66
N ALA A 62 5.72 23.47 -6.59
CA ALA A 62 6.18 22.08 -6.54
C ALA A 62 6.12 21.38 -7.92
N ILE A 63 6.92 20.33 -8.08
CA ILE A 63 6.89 19.43 -9.24
C ILE A 63 6.48 18.03 -8.77
N VAL A 64 5.56 17.38 -9.49
CA VAL A 64 5.17 15.98 -9.24
C VAL A 64 5.59 15.12 -10.42
N ILE A 65 6.41 14.09 -10.15
CA ILE A 65 6.81 13.06 -11.11
C ILE A 65 5.90 11.85 -10.93
N ALA A 66 4.90 11.70 -11.80
CA ALA A 66 3.84 10.72 -11.68
C ALA A 66 4.06 9.50 -12.60
N VAL A 67 4.24 8.32 -12.01
CA VAL A 67 4.61 7.09 -12.70
C VAL A 67 3.44 6.11 -12.64
N HIS A 68 2.87 5.80 -13.80
CA HIS A 68 1.76 4.87 -13.92
C HIS A 68 2.22 3.39 -13.78
N GLY A 69 1.28 2.44 -13.67
CA GLY A 69 1.58 1.00 -13.66
C GLY A 69 0.99 0.23 -14.84
N ASN A 70 0.91 -1.11 -14.71
CA ASN A 70 0.48 -2.01 -15.77
C ASN A 70 -1.03 -2.29 -15.71
N PRO A 71 -1.82 -2.21 -16.81
CA PRO A 71 -1.51 -1.79 -18.18
C PRO A 71 -2.01 -0.37 -18.48
N THR A 72 -1.73 0.57 -17.58
CA THR A 72 -2.14 1.98 -17.71
C THR A 72 -1.09 2.81 -18.46
N TRP A 73 -1.32 4.11 -18.56
CA TRP A 73 -0.39 5.12 -19.07
C TRP A 73 -0.64 6.46 -18.36
N SER A 74 0.11 7.51 -18.69
CA SER A 74 0.08 8.85 -18.05
C SER A 74 -1.32 9.46 -17.93
N TYR A 75 -2.27 9.04 -18.77
CA TYR A 75 -3.70 9.35 -18.64
C TYR A 75 -4.31 9.06 -17.27
N LEU A 76 -3.75 8.12 -16.50
CA LEU A 76 -4.13 7.87 -15.10
C LEU A 76 -4.01 9.12 -14.22
N TRP A 77 -3.08 10.03 -14.56
CA TRP A 77 -2.75 11.20 -13.77
C TRP A 77 -3.41 12.49 -14.26
N ARG A 78 -4.32 12.41 -15.23
CA ARG A 78 -4.98 13.58 -15.83
C ARG A 78 -5.72 14.47 -14.81
N HIS A 79 -6.32 13.88 -13.76
CA HIS A 79 -6.99 14.66 -12.71
C HIS A 79 -5.99 15.40 -11.81
N ILE A 80 -4.79 14.84 -11.59
CA ILE A 80 -3.70 15.51 -10.86
C ILE A 80 -3.14 16.65 -11.70
N ALA A 81 -2.92 16.41 -13.00
CA ALA A 81 -2.49 17.45 -13.96
C ALA A 81 -3.48 18.62 -14.02
N GLN A 82 -4.77 18.31 -14.10
CA GLN A 82 -5.84 19.31 -14.07
C GLN A 82 -5.85 20.08 -12.75
N ALA A 83 -5.76 19.39 -11.60
CA ALA A 83 -5.76 20.03 -10.29
C ALA A 83 -4.55 20.97 -10.10
N GLY A 84 -3.35 20.60 -10.59
CA GLY A 84 -2.18 21.47 -10.56
C GLY A 84 -2.37 22.76 -11.37
N LEU A 85 -3.03 22.66 -12.52
CA LEU A 85 -3.39 23.80 -13.37
C LEU A 85 -4.51 24.67 -12.76
N GLU A 86 -5.50 24.06 -12.10
CA GLU A 86 -6.58 24.77 -11.40
C GLU A 86 -6.09 25.48 -10.14
N ALA A 87 -5.10 24.91 -9.44
CA ALA A 87 -4.45 25.54 -8.30
C ALA A 87 -3.76 26.86 -8.69
N ALA A 88 -3.16 26.93 -9.88
CA ALA A 88 -2.60 28.17 -10.45
C ALA A 88 -3.63 29.29 -10.65
N GLN A 89 -4.91 28.93 -10.74
CA GLN A 89 -6.02 29.86 -10.90
C GLN A 89 -6.74 30.17 -9.58
N GLY A 90 -6.30 29.59 -8.47
CA GLY A 90 -6.96 29.71 -7.17
C GLY A 90 -8.27 28.92 -7.05
N ASN A 91 -8.50 27.93 -7.93
CA ASN A 91 -9.76 27.20 -8.02
C ASN A 91 -9.78 25.90 -7.20
N VAL A 92 -8.72 25.60 -6.44
CA VAL A 92 -8.62 24.40 -5.59
C VAL A 92 -8.71 24.82 -4.13
N GLU A 93 -9.80 24.42 -3.45
CA GLU A 93 -10.01 24.65 -2.02
C GLU A 93 -9.52 23.43 -1.21
N LEU A 94 -8.57 23.64 -0.31
CA LEU A 94 -8.00 22.58 0.55
C LEU A 94 -8.74 22.42 1.89
N GLY A 95 -9.81 23.20 2.09
CA GLY A 95 -10.62 23.20 3.29
C GLY A 95 -10.28 24.32 4.28
N PRO A 96 -11.04 24.40 5.40
CA PRO A 96 -10.93 25.52 6.35
C PRO A 96 -9.54 25.61 6.98
N GLY A 97 -8.95 26.81 6.95
CA GLY A 97 -7.67 27.10 7.60
C GLY A 97 -6.42 26.69 6.80
N ALA A 98 -6.58 26.02 5.65
CA ALA A 98 -5.47 25.74 4.75
C ALA A 98 -5.06 26.99 3.95
N GLY A 99 -3.78 27.12 3.64
CA GLY A 99 -3.27 28.12 2.69
C GLY A 99 -3.79 27.88 1.27
N ARG A 100 -3.43 28.76 0.33
CA ARG A 100 -3.74 28.53 -1.10
C ARG A 100 -3.15 27.20 -1.56
N ALA A 101 -3.84 26.51 -2.47
CA ALA A 101 -3.28 25.34 -3.13
C ALA A 101 -1.95 25.72 -3.84
N PRO A 102 -0.90 24.88 -3.72
CA PRO A 102 0.35 25.09 -4.44
C PRO A 102 0.15 24.90 -5.94
N VAL A 103 0.82 25.73 -6.74
CA VAL A 103 0.92 25.58 -8.18
C VAL A 103 1.85 24.41 -8.47
N ILE A 104 1.31 23.36 -9.07
CA ILE A 104 2.03 22.11 -9.30
C ILE A 104 2.24 21.88 -10.79
N ARG A 105 3.51 21.72 -11.21
CA ARG A 105 3.85 21.13 -12.50
C ARG A 105 3.81 19.61 -12.38
N VAL A 106 3.06 18.96 -13.25
CA VAL A 106 2.92 17.50 -13.27
C VAL A 106 3.66 16.99 -14.50
N ILE A 107 4.60 16.09 -14.26
CA ILE A 107 5.37 15.37 -15.28
C ILE A 107 5.03 13.89 -15.12
N ALA A 108 4.43 13.27 -16.13
CA ALA A 108 4.06 11.86 -16.09
C ALA A 108 4.53 11.14 -17.36
N PRO A 109 5.70 10.48 -17.34
CA PRO A 109 6.16 9.71 -18.48
C PRO A 109 5.37 8.42 -18.65
N ASP A 110 5.09 8.08 -19.91
CA ASP A 110 4.71 6.74 -20.29
C ASP A 110 5.96 5.85 -20.27
N GLN A 111 5.89 4.70 -19.61
CA GLN A 111 7.04 3.78 -19.56
C GLN A 111 7.31 3.17 -20.95
N LEU A 112 8.56 2.82 -21.26
CA LEU A 112 8.88 2.07 -22.50
C LEU A 112 8.02 0.81 -22.60
N ASP A 113 7.60 0.48 -23.82
CA ASP A 113 6.62 -0.56 -24.14
C ASP A 113 5.18 -0.33 -23.62
N MET A 114 4.91 0.77 -22.92
CA MET A 114 3.60 1.16 -22.41
C MET A 114 3.14 2.52 -22.92
N GLY A 115 1.85 2.80 -22.81
CA GLY A 115 1.30 4.08 -23.25
C GLY A 115 1.70 4.42 -24.69
N PHE A 116 2.07 5.66 -24.96
CA PHE A 116 2.50 6.12 -26.27
C PHE A 116 4.02 6.30 -26.41
N SER A 117 4.80 5.86 -25.43
CA SER A 117 6.26 5.73 -25.54
C SER A 117 6.68 4.66 -26.55
N GLU A 118 7.94 4.70 -26.93
CA GLU A 118 8.56 3.76 -27.85
C GLU A 118 8.25 2.31 -27.47
N ARG A 119 7.92 1.51 -28.49
CA ARG A 119 7.86 0.04 -28.40
C ARG A 119 9.21 -0.51 -28.81
N LEU A 120 9.82 -1.28 -27.93
CA LEU A 120 11.11 -1.91 -28.14
C LEU A 120 10.95 -3.18 -28.99
N GLU A 121 12.04 -3.59 -29.61
CA GLU A 121 12.08 -4.86 -30.31
C GLU A 121 12.18 -6.02 -29.32
N HIS A 122 11.30 -7.02 -29.48
CA HIS A 122 11.38 -8.25 -28.69
C HIS A 122 11.43 -9.50 -29.57
N THR A 123 12.53 -10.24 -29.40
CA THR A 123 12.81 -11.50 -30.10
C THR A 123 11.91 -12.64 -29.65
N SER A 124 11.37 -12.59 -28.43
CA SER A 124 10.49 -13.61 -27.86
C SER A 124 9.24 -13.02 -27.17
N LEU A 125 8.23 -13.86 -26.96
CA LEU A 125 7.11 -13.53 -26.08
C LEU A 125 7.59 -13.52 -24.63
N PRO A 126 6.95 -12.73 -23.75
CA PRO A 126 7.35 -12.67 -22.35
C PRO A 126 7.12 -14.01 -21.66
N SER A 127 8.06 -14.40 -20.79
CA SER A 127 7.99 -15.61 -19.98
C SER A 127 8.46 -15.32 -18.56
N ALA A 128 7.80 -15.93 -17.58
CA ALA A 128 8.24 -15.84 -16.18
C ALA A 128 9.65 -16.44 -16.04
N ALA A 129 10.53 -15.78 -15.26
CA ALA A 129 11.85 -16.28 -14.87
C ALA A 129 12.86 -16.59 -16.01
N GLY A 130 12.90 -15.80 -17.09
CA GLY A 130 13.91 -15.95 -18.15
C GLY A 130 15.23 -15.23 -17.87
N SER A 131 16.36 -15.93 -17.94
CA SER A 131 17.74 -15.38 -17.83
C SER A 131 18.18 -14.54 -19.04
N SER A 132 17.39 -14.51 -20.12
CA SER A 132 17.58 -13.63 -21.26
C SER A 132 16.21 -13.24 -21.81
N SER A 133 15.82 -12.01 -21.54
CA SER A 133 14.57 -11.42 -21.99
C SER A 133 14.89 -10.00 -22.43
N SER A 134 14.43 -9.62 -23.62
CA SER A 134 14.57 -8.28 -24.19
C SER A 134 13.66 -7.25 -23.52
N TYR A 135 12.81 -7.67 -22.57
CA TYR A 135 11.96 -6.78 -21.80
C TYR A 135 12.76 -6.16 -20.65
N ARG A 136 12.57 -4.86 -20.41
CA ARG A 136 13.17 -4.11 -19.30
C ARG A 136 13.00 -4.83 -17.96
N THR A 137 13.97 -4.69 -17.07
CA THR A 137 13.89 -5.09 -15.65
C THR A 137 13.40 -3.92 -14.78
N LEU A 138 13.01 -4.20 -13.53
CA LEU A 138 12.70 -3.17 -12.54
C LEU A 138 13.84 -2.15 -12.40
N GLU A 139 15.08 -2.63 -12.30
CA GLU A 139 16.26 -1.78 -12.20
C GLU A 139 16.38 -0.84 -13.40
N GLN A 140 16.29 -1.38 -14.62
CA GLN A 140 16.37 -0.56 -15.83
C GLN A 140 15.26 0.49 -15.89
N ARG A 141 14.05 0.18 -15.44
CA ARG A 141 12.95 1.16 -15.40
C ARG A 141 13.18 2.30 -14.42
N ILE A 142 13.88 2.05 -13.32
CA ILE A 142 14.28 3.10 -12.37
C ILE A 142 15.29 4.04 -13.03
N TYR A 143 16.27 3.51 -13.76
CA TYR A 143 17.21 4.32 -14.55
C TYR A 143 16.54 5.04 -15.73
N ASP A 144 15.61 4.39 -16.43
CA ASP A 144 14.85 5.00 -17.51
C ASP A 144 14.04 6.21 -17.00
N LEU A 145 13.43 6.10 -15.82
CA LEU A 145 12.74 7.22 -15.17
C LEU A 145 13.70 8.37 -14.86
N ASP A 146 14.86 8.08 -14.28
CA ASP A 146 15.85 9.11 -13.96
C ASP A 146 16.37 9.83 -15.21
N ALA A 147 16.60 9.08 -16.30
CA ALA A 147 17.01 9.64 -17.58
C ALA A 147 15.97 10.62 -18.13
N VAL A 148 14.68 10.30 -18.05
CA VAL A 148 13.61 11.23 -18.46
C VAL A 148 13.54 12.46 -17.55
N VAL A 149 13.76 12.27 -16.24
CA VAL A 149 13.77 13.39 -15.28
C VAL A 149 14.93 14.36 -15.58
N ALA A 150 16.10 13.84 -15.93
CA ALA A 150 17.29 14.63 -16.29
C ALA A 150 17.02 15.58 -17.46
N GLU A 151 16.19 15.18 -18.43
CA GLU A 151 15.84 16.01 -19.59
C GLU A 151 14.80 17.09 -19.28
N LEU A 152 13.97 16.90 -18.25
CA LEU A 152 12.80 17.74 -17.99
C LEU A 152 12.93 18.69 -16.80
N ILE A 153 13.86 18.41 -15.89
CA ILE A 153 14.15 19.23 -14.72
C ILE A 153 15.55 19.81 -14.86
N SER A 154 15.63 21.13 -14.98
CA SER A 154 16.90 21.84 -15.02
C SER A 154 17.63 21.80 -13.69
N ASP A 155 18.96 21.78 -13.71
CA ASP A 155 19.85 22.00 -12.56
C ASP A 155 19.54 23.28 -11.76
N SER A 156 18.91 24.27 -12.41
CA SER A 156 18.52 25.54 -11.79
C SER A 156 17.12 25.50 -11.13
N ASN A 157 16.43 24.37 -11.18
CA ASN A 157 15.11 24.20 -10.58
C ASN A 157 15.18 24.36 -9.06
N LYS A 158 14.33 25.24 -8.52
CA LYS A 158 14.20 25.48 -7.08
C LYS A 158 12.96 24.83 -6.47
N ALA A 159 12.00 24.44 -7.31
CA ALA A 159 10.75 23.87 -6.84
C ALA A 159 11.00 22.47 -6.25
N PRO A 160 10.52 22.17 -5.04
CA PRO A 160 10.63 20.82 -4.47
C PRO A 160 9.93 19.79 -5.35
N VAL A 161 10.55 18.62 -5.48
CA VAL A 161 10.10 17.54 -6.35
C VAL A 161 9.49 16.41 -5.52
N PHE A 162 8.31 15.95 -5.89
CA PHE A 162 7.63 14.83 -5.24
C PHE A 162 7.43 13.69 -6.23
N SER A 163 7.73 12.47 -5.81
CA SER A 163 7.39 11.29 -6.62
C SER A 163 5.93 10.89 -6.36
N LEU A 164 5.26 10.37 -7.39
CA LEU A 164 3.90 9.82 -7.30
C LEU A 164 3.86 8.53 -8.10
N GLY A 165 3.39 7.43 -7.52
CA GLY A 165 3.32 6.17 -8.27
C GLY A 165 2.14 5.26 -7.91
N HIS A 166 1.75 4.40 -8.84
CA HIS A 166 0.73 3.37 -8.68
C HIS A 166 1.16 2.06 -9.35
N ASP A 167 0.80 0.91 -8.75
CA ASP A 167 1.15 -0.42 -9.24
C ASP A 167 2.68 -0.52 -9.47
N TRP A 168 3.16 -0.92 -10.64
CA TRP A 168 4.58 -0.90 -11.00
C TRP A 168 5.21 0.49 -10.92
N GLY A 169 4.46 1.53 -11.26
CA GLY A 169 4.92 2.91 -11.09
C GLY A 169 5.14 3.28 -9.63
N GLY A 170 4.41 2.65 -8.70
CA GLY A 170 4.65 2.80 -7.26
C GLY A 170 6.06 2.39 -6.86
N ILE A 171 6.43 1.13 -7.12
CA ILE A 171 7.78 0.64 -6.80
C ILE A 171 8.89 1.36 -7.60
N ILE A 172 8.65 1.71 -8.87
CA ILE A 172 9.64 2.43 -9.69
C ILE A 172 9.87 3.85 -9.15
N SER A 173 8.79 4.59 -8.86
CA SER A 173 8.89 5.96 -8.31
C SER A 173 9.50 5.99 -6.91
N LEU A 174 9.18 5.01 -6.06
CA LEU A 174 9.79 4.85 -4.74
C LEU A 174 11.27 4.51 -4.86
N GLY A 175 11.61 3.53 -5.70
CA GLY A 175 13.00 3.15 -5.96
C GLY A 175 13.83 4.32 -6.47
N TRP A 176 13.33 5.05 -7.46
CA TRP A 176 13.97 6.27 -7.94
C TRP A 176 14.14 7.31 -6.83
N ALA A 177 13.12 7.55 -6.00
CA ALA A 177 13.17 8.59 -4.97
C ALA A 177 14.10 8.27 -3.78
N THR A 178 14.36 6.99 -3.51
CA THR A 178 15.26 6.56 -2.43
C THR A 178 16.69 6.24 -2.89
N ASP A 179 16.91 5.99 -4.17
CA ASP A 179 18.21 5.58 -4.70
C ASP A 179 19.12 6.74 -5.11
N ALA A 180 19.89 7.27 -4.16
CA ALA A 180 20.79 8.41 -4.40
C ALA A 180 21.87 8.11 -5.47
N ASP A 181 22.30 6.86 -5.60
CA ASP A 181 23.30 6.47 -6.60
C ASP A 181 22.76 6.67 -8.02
N VAL A 182 21.52 6.23 -8.27
CA VAL A 182 20.83 6.43 -9.57
C VAL A 182 20.79 7.92 -9.89
N ARG A 183 20.24 8.73 -8.98
CA ARG A 183 20.04 10.16 -9.23
C ARG A 183 21.36 10.92 -9.38
N SER A 184 22.37 10.62 -8.56
CA SER A 184 23.68 11.26 -8.66
C SER A 184 24.42 10.95 -9.97
N SER A 185 24.10 9.81 -10.60
CA SER A 185 24.65 9.41 -11.90
C SER A 185 23.89 9.96 -13.11
N GLY A 186 22.64 10.40 -12.92
CA GLY A 186 21.80 10.94 -13.97
C GLY A 186 21.26 12.33 -13.63
N SER A 187 20.01 12.44 -13.17
CA SER A 187 19.30 13.72 -13.06
C SER A 187 19.80 14.69 -11.98
N GLY A 188 20.47 14.19 -10.94
CA GLY A 188 20.86 14.96 -9.76
C GLY A 188 19.69 15.49 -8.92
N VAL A 189 18.45 15.17 -9.27
CA VAL A 189 17.24 15.68 -8.61
C VAL A 189 17.06 14.97 -7.27
N GLU A 190 16.85 15.72 -6.19
CA GLU A 190 16.52 15.13 -4.88
C GLU A 190 15.04 15.31 -4.55
N PRO A 191 14.24 14.22 -4.48
CA PRO A 191 12.84 14.34 -4.11
C PRO A 191 12.66 14.78 -2.66
N SER A 192 11.78 15.73 -2.44
CA SER A 192 11.39 16.25 -1.12
C SER A 192 10.38 15.36 -0.41
N GLY A 193 9.69 14.48 -1.13
CA GLY A 193 8.75 13.52 -0.54
C GLY A 193 8.22 12.52 -1.56
N MET A 194 7.56 11.47 -1.06
CA MET A 194 7.10 10.34 -1.87
C MET A 194 5.60 10.15 -1.73
N ILE A 195 4.90 9.91 -2.82
CA ILE A 195 3.47 9.60 -2.82
C ILE A 195 3.28 8.26 -3.50
N SER A 196 2.57 7.35 -2.86
CA SER A 196 2.26 6.06 -3.46
C SER A 196 0.81 5.67 -3.28
N LEU A 197 0.25 5.13 -4.36
CA LEU A 197 -1.01 4.42 -4.34
C LEU A 197 -0.75 2.93 -4.10
N ASN A 198 -1.78 2.09 -4.27
CA ASN A 198 -1.65 0.63 -4.26
C ASN A 198 -0.42 0.14 -5.03
N THR A 199 0.56 -0.41 -4.31
CA THR A 199 1.81 -0.98 -4.86
C THR A 199 2.38 -2.04 -3.90
N ALA A 200 3.46 -2.71 -4.28
CA ALA A 200 4.20 -3.63 -3.45
C ALA A 200 5.71 -3.42 -3.63
N VAL A 201 6.43 -3.28 -2.52
CA VAL A 201 7.90 -3.12 -2.52
C VAL A 201 8.62 -4.33 -1.94
N TRP A 202 7.90 -5.25 -1.29
CA TRP A 202 8.44 -6.52 -0.82
C TRP A 202 7.36 -7.60 -0.67
N HIS A 203 7.80 -8.85 -0.77
CA HIS A 203 7.11 -10.03 -0.23
C HIS A 203 8.14 -11.11 0.08
N GLU A 204 7.86 -11.90 1.11
CA GLU A 204 8.63 -13.09 1.45
C GLU A 204 8.36 -14.21 0.46
N GLU A 205 9.37 -15.02 0.12
CA GLU A 205 9.19 -16.18 -0.77
C GLU A 205 8.26 -17.24 -0.17
N SER A 206 8.24 -17.33 1.17
CA SER A 206 7.32 -18.20 1.92
C SER A 206 5.86 -17.74 1.83
N ASP A 207 5.62 -16.46 1.47
CA ASP A 207 4.30 -15.88 1.30
C ASP A 207 3.97 -15.74 -0.18
N PRO A 208 3.13 -16.63 -0.74
CA PRO A 208 2.84 -16.57 -2.15
C PRO A 208 2.17 -15.24 -2.52
N ILE A 209 2.56 -14.71 -3.67
CA ILE A 209 1.86 -13.60 -4.33
C ILE A 209 0.36 -13.95 -4.51
N PRO A 210 -0.55 -12.97 -4.65
CA PRO A 210 -1.98 -13.22 -4.78
C PRO A 210 -2.30 -14.25 -5.87
N ALA A 211 -3.29 -15.10 -5.63
CA ALA A 211 -3.68 -16.17 -6.56
C ALA A 211 -3.96 -15.67 -8.00
N PRO A 212 -4.59 -14.49 -8.23
CA PRO A 212 -4.72 -13.94 -9.58
C PRO A 212 -3.38 -13.71 -10.29
N LEU A 213 -2.35 -13.23 -9.56
CA LEU A 213 -1.02 -13.02 -10.13
C LEU A 213 -0.29 -14.34 -10.39
N GLN A 214 -0.43 -15.34 -9.51
CA GLN A 214 0.11 -16.69 -9.76
C GLN A 214 -0.46 -17.27 -11.05
N ALA A 215 -1.78 -17.14 -11.26
CA ALA A 215 -2.44 -17.60 -12.47
C ALA A 215 -1.95 -16.84 -13.72
N ALA A 216 -1.76 -15.51 -13.63
CA ALA A 216 -1.23 -14.70 -14.72
C ALA A 216 0.22 -15.06 -15.09
N LEU A 217 1.02 -15.50 -14.12
CA LEU A 217 2.42 -15.90 -14.33
C LEU A 217 2.58 -17.34 -14.88
N ALA A 218 1.50 -18.13 -14.93
CA ALA A 218 1.58 -19.54 -15.28
C ALA A 218 1.89 -19.76 -16.77
N GLY A 219 3.15 -20.03 -17.12
CA GLY A 219 3.59 -20.53 -18.44
C GLY A 219 2.90 -19.88 -19.65
N PRO A 220 2.12 -20.63 -20.47
CA PRO A 220 1.45 -20.09 -21.65
C PRO A 220 0.34 -19.07 -21.33
N VAL A 221 -0.18 -19.05 -20.10
CA VAL A 221 -1.22 -18.11 -19.66
C VAL A 221 -0.69 -16.68 -19.67
N LEU A 222 0.59 -16.47 -19.35
CA LEU A 222 1.20 -15.14 -19.32
C LEU A 222 1.08 -14.50 -20.70
N SER A 223 1.75 -15.04 -21.70
CA SER A 223 1.71 -14.48 -23.06
C SER A 223 0.32 -14.58 -23.70
N GLY A 224 -0.47 -15.61 -23.37
CA GLY A 224 -1.85 -15.78 -23.83
C GLY A 224 -2.80 -14.67 -23.37
N SER A 225 -2.75 -14.32 -22.08
CA SER A 225 -3.66 -13.34 -21.46
C SER A 225 -3.21 -11.88 -21.61
N THR A 226 -1.89 -11.65 -21.74
CA THR A 226 -1.32 -10.29 -21.79
C THR A 226 -1.05 -9.81 -23.22
N VAL A 227 -0.56 -10.70 -24.10
CA VAL A 227 -0.11 -10.33 -25.46
C VAL A 227 -1.09 -10.83 -26.52
N VAL A 228 -1.32 -12.14 -26.58
CA VAL A 228 -2.13 -12.78 -27.63
C VAL A 228 -3.57 -12.25 -27.60
N THR A 229 -4.14 -12.14 -26.40
CA THR A 229 -5.48 -11.57 -26.16
C THR A 229 -5.37 -10.30 -25.31
N PRO A 230 -6.40 -9.43 -25.30
CA PRO A 230 -6.47 -8.28 -24.40
C PRO A 230 -6.96 -8.64 -22.97
N ALA A 231 -7.05 -9.91 -22.61
CA ALA A 231 -7.74 -10.35 -21.40
C ALA A 231 -7.23 -9.68 -20.11
N PHE A 232 -5.91 -9.51 -19.96
CA PHE A 232 -5.31 -8.84 -18.80
C PHE A 232 -5.70 -7.35 -18.73
N LEU A 233 -5.65 -6.65 -19.86
CA LEU A 233 -6.07 -5.25 -19.98
C LEU A 233 -7.56 -5.09 -19.68
N ASP A 234 -8.41 -5.93 -20.26
CA ASP A 234 -9.85 -5.92 -20.02
C ASP A 234 -10.20 -6.22 -18.56
N THR A 235 -9.51 -7.18 -17.96
CA THR A 235 -9.70 -7.55 -16.55
C THR A 235 -9.31 -6.40 -15.63
N THR A 236 -8.14 -5.77 -15.87
CA THR A 236 -7.67 -4.66 -15.04
C THR A 236 -8.64 -3.47 -15.09
N LEU A 237 -9.11 -3.11 -16.30
CA LEU A 237 -10.10 -2.02 -16.47
C LEU A 237 -11.50 -2.37 -15.92
N ALA A 238 -11.79 -3.64 -15.68
CA ALA A 238 -13.02 -4.08 -15.01
C ALA A 238 -12.93 -3.99 -13.48
N LEU A 239 -11.75 -3.79 -12.90
CA LEU A 239 -11.55 -3.64 -11.45
C LEU A 239 -11.96 -2.26 -10.90
N GLY A 240 -12.23 -1.27 -11.77
CA GLY A 240 -12.69 0.05 -11.34
C GLY A 240 -14.02 -0.01 -10.57
N GLN A 241 -14.10 0.76 -9.48
CA GLN A 241 -15.26 0.87 -8.59
C GLN A 241 -15.59 2.35 -8.28
N PRO A 242 -16.60 2.94 -8.96
CA PRO A 242 -17.56 2.30 -9.87
C PRO A 242 -16.95 1.85 -11.21
N ALA A 243 -17.71 1.04 -11.96
CA ALA A 243 -17.26 0.58 -13.27
C ALA A 243 -16.91 1.76 -14.19
N LEU A 244 -15.71 1.72 -14.78
CA LEU A 244 -15.23 2.79 -15.65
C LEU A 244 -16.16 3.01 -16.86
N ALA A 245 -16.36 4.28 -17.21
CA ALA A 245 -17.08 4.66 -18.40
C ALA A 245 -16.40 4.13 -19.68
N LYS A 246 -17.18 4.00 -20.76
CA LYS A 246 -16.74 3.34 -22.00
C LYS A 246 -15.61 4.11 -22.69
N ASP A 247 -15.69 5.43 -22.71
CA ASP A 247 -14.68 6.35 -23.22
C ASP A 247 -13.37 6.26 -22.43
N ILE A 248 -13.43 6.21 -21.09
CA ILE A 248 -12.24 5.98 -20.23
C ILE A 248 -11.57 4.64 -20.57
N LYS A 249 -12.37 3.57 -20.72
CA LYS A 249 -11.83 2.27 -21.17
C LYS A 249 -11.21 2.34 -22.56
N THR A 250 -11.81 3.10 -23.48
CA THR A 250 -11.25 3.33 -24.83
C THR A 250 -9.90 4.05 -24.75
N ALA A 251 -9.79 5.08 -23.91
CA ALA A 251 -8.56 5.84 -23.69
C ALA A 251 -7.41 4.94 -23.18
N TYR A 252 -7.68 4.08 -22.20
CA TYR A 252 -6.67 3.11 -21.72
C TYR A 252 -6.30 2.04 -22.74
N LYS A 253 -7.24 1.63 -23.62
CA LYS A 253 -7.00 0.63 -24.66
C LYS A 253 -6.30 1.19 -25.90
N ALA A 254 -6.29 2.51 -26.07
CA ALA A 254 -5.76 3.20 -27.23
C ALA A 254 -4.35 2.75 -27.65
N PRO A 255 -3.39 2.57 -26.73
CA PRO A 255 -2.03 2.21 -27.09
C PRO A 255 -1.84 0.70 -27.33
N TYR A 256 -2.91 -0.10 -27.22
CA TYR A 256 -2.89 -1.57 -27.16
C TYR A 256 -3.82 -2.23 -28.18
N ARG A 257 -3.88 -1.68 -29.40
CA ARG A 257 -4.83 -2.08 -30.45
C ARG A 257 -4.64 -3.51 -30.96
N GLY A 258 -3.39 -3.97 -31.09
CA GLY A 258 -3.08 -5.30 -31.58
C GLY A 258 -2.10 -6.07 -30.71
N ARG A 259 -1.86 -7.33 -31.07
CA ARG A 259 -0.91 -8.22 -30.38
C ARG A 259 0.48 -7.61 -30.29
N GLN A 260 0.94 -6.98 -31.37
CA GLN A 260 2.24 -6.32 -31.45
C GLN A 260 2.36 -5.10 -30.51
N ASP A 261 1.26 -4.56 -30.01
CA ASP A 261 1.28 -3.37 -29.16
C ASP A 261 1.25 -3.72 -27.67
N ARG A 262 1.03 -4.99 -27.33
CA ARG A 262 0.84 -5.49 -25.95
C ARG A 262 2.05 -6.20 -25.35
N GLY A 263 3.20 -6.12 -26.01
CA GLY A 263 4.45 -6.69 -25.50
C GLY A 263 4.77 -6.24 -24.09
N GLY A 264 4.73 -4.93 -23.86
CA GLY A 264 4.98 -4.32 -22.55
C GLY A 264 4.09 -4.87 -21.45
N ILE A 265 2.77 -5.03 -21.70
CA ILE A 265 1.85 -5.59 -20.69
C ILE A 265 2.35 -6.93 -20.16
N GLY A 266 2.75 -7.83 -21.08
CA GLY A 266 3.31 -9.11 -20.70
C GLY A 266 4.72 -9.02 -20.12
N GLY A 267 5.54 -8.07 -20.59
CA GLY A 267 6.88 -7.80 -20.05
C GLY A 267 6.86 -7.40 -18.58
N PHE A 268 5.93 -6.51 -18.18
CA PHE A 268 5.74 -6.13 -16.78
C PHE A 268 5.23 -7.28 -15.92
N VAL A 269 4.29 -8.10 -16.43
CA VAL A 269 3.85 -9.30 -15.70
C VAL A 269 5.01 -10.29 -15.55
N ALA A 270 5.80 -10.51 -16.60
CA ALA A 270 6.95 -11.40 -16.57
C ALA A 270 8.06 -10.94 -15.62
N ASP A 271 8.12 -9.65 -15.29
CA ASP A 271 9.14 -9.09 -14.42
C ASP A 271 8.79 -9.15 -12.92
N ILE A 272 7.60 -9.64 -12.54
CA ILE A 272 7.18 -9.77 -11.14
C ILE A 272 8.18 -10.69 -10.40
N PRO A 273 8.93 -10.16 -9.40
CA PRO A 273 10.01 -10.89 -8.74
C PRO A 273 9.49 -11.85 -7.66
N ALA A 274 8.73 -12.86 -8.09
CA ALA A 274 8.03 -13.79 -7.21
C ALA A 274 8.96 -14.73 -6.41
N THR A 275 10.14 -15.05 -6.94
CA THR A 275 11.12 -15.99 -6.36
C THR A 275 12.46 -15.33 -6.08
N GLU A 276 13.26 -15.92 -5.19
CA GLU A 276 14.59 -15.38 -4.85
C GLU A 276 15.57 -15.36 -6.04
N SER A 277 15.42 -16.30 -6.97
CA SER A 277 16.23 -16.39 -8.19
C SER A 277 15.81 -15.44 -9.31
N HIS A 278 14.74 -14.66 -9.12
CA HIS A 278 14.22 -13.79 -10.18
C HIS A 278 15.19 -12.64 -10.50
N ARG A 279 15.36 -12.29 -11.78
CA ARG A 279 16.32 -11.26 -12.24
C ARG A 279 16.14 -9.90 -11.56
N SER A 280 14.90 -9.49 -11.32
CA SER A 280 14.55 -8.22 -10.66
C SER A 280 14.51 -8.31 -9.13
N ARG A 281 14.81 -9.48 -8.52
CA ARG A 281 14.76 -9.66 -7.06
C ARG A 281 15.79 -8.80 -6.33
N ASN A 282 16.99 -8.65 -6.90
CA ASN A 282 18.03 -7.80 -6.31
C ASN A 282 17.62 -6.32 -6.30
N ALA A 283 17.02 -5.83 -7.39
CA ALA A 283 16.47 -4.49 -7.47
C ALA A 283 15.34 -4.28 -6.46
N LEU A 284 14.40 -5.24 -6.35
CA LEU A 284 13.34 -5.22 -5.34
C LEU A 284 13.91 -5.12 -3.91
N ARG A 285 14.92 -5.92 -3.59
CA ARG A 285 15.59 -5.90 -2.28
C ARG A 285 16.30 -4.57 -2.02
N LYS A 286 16.95 -3.99 -3.05
CA LYS A 286 17.59 -2.67 -2.95
C LYS A 286 16.56 -1.61 -2.58
N VAL A 287 15.45 -1.53 -3.31
CA VAL A 287 14.35 -0.58 -3.04
C VAL A 287 13.80 -0.79 -1.63
N ALA A 288 13.49 -2.03 -1.25
CA ALA A 288 12.95 -2.36 0.07
C ALA A 288 13.88 -1.95 1.23
N ASN A 289 15.20 -2.10 1.05
CA ASN A 289 16.20 -1.69 2.05
C ASN A 289 16.36 -0.17 2.12
N GLN A 290 16.38 0.52 0.97
CA GLN A 290 16.51 1.97 0.92
C GLN A 290 15.28 2.67 1.51
N LEU A 291 14.08 2.12 1.31
CA LEU A 291 12.87 2.58 1.99
C LEU A 291 12.96 2.44 3.51
N SER A 292 13.65 1.42 4.03
CA SER A 292 13.86 1.23 5.47
C SER A 292 14.88 2.19 6.09
N SER A 293 15.61 2.95 5.28
CA SER A 293 16.61 3.93 5.74
C SER A 293 16.31 5.35 5.28
N THR A 294 15.13 5.59 4.68
CA THR A 294 14.78 6.90 4.14
C THR A 294 14.24 7.80 5.25
N GLU A 295 14.69 9.05 5.27
CA GLU A 295 14.11 10.10 6.12
C GLU A 295 13.05 10.93 5.36
N LYS A 296 12.81 10.60 4.07
CA LYS A 296 11.87 11.34 3.23
C LYS A 296 10.42 11.05 3.65
N PRO A 297 9.57 12.09 3.84
CA PRO A 297 8.18 11.91 4.20
C PRO A 297 7.39 11.25 3.07
N ALA A 298 6.40 10.44 3.42
CA ALA A 298 5.57 9.72 2.46
C ALA A 298 4.06 9.91 2.69
N LEU A 299 3.30 9.98 1.59
CA LEU A 299 1.84 9.85 1.59
C LEU A 299 1.43 8.54 0.91
N LEU A 300 0.71 7.69 1.64
CA LEU A 300 0.10 6.47 1.13
C LEU A 300 -1.40 6.65 0.94
N LEU A 301 -1.86 6.59 -0.31
CA LEU A 301 -3.28 6.58 -0.66
C LEU A 301 -3.70 5.16 -1.04
N TRP A 302 -4.55 4.51 -0.24
CA TRP A 302 -4.75 3.06 -0.36
C TRP A 302 -6.19 2.64 -0.60
N GLY A 303 -6.46 1.98 -1.72
CA GLY A 303 -7.70 1.30 -2.04
C GLY A 303 -7.77 -0.07 -1.35
N ALA A 304 -8.58 -0.17 -0.29
CA ALA A 304 -8.65 -1.34 0.58
C ALA A 304 -9.31 -2.58 -0.06
N LYS A 305 -9.98 -2.43 -1.20
CA LYS A 305 -10.65 -3.52 -1.92
C LYS A 305 -9.84 -4.07 -3.10
N ASP A 306 -8.59 -3.63 -3.25
CA ASP A 306 -7.73 -4.13 -4.31
C ASP A 306 -7.45 -5.65 -4.14
N PRO A 307 -7.77 -6.48 -5.16
CA PRO A 307 -7.53 -7.93 -5.11
C PRO A 307 -6.06 -8.31 -5.38
N VAL A 308 -5.23 -7.37 -5.86
CA VAL A 308 -3.83 -7.55 -6.19
C VAL A 308 -2.96 -7.01 -5.06
N PHE A 309 -3.01 -5.71 -4.81
CA PHE A 309 -2.27 -5.10 -3.71
C PHE A 309 -3.09 -5.16 -2.43
N LEU A 310 -3.03 -6.34 -1.81
CA LEU A 310 -3.65 -6.62 -0.51
C LEU A 310 -3.04 -5.77 0.60
N ASP A 311 -3.79 -5.58 1.68
CA ASP A 311 -3.37 -4.80 2.86
C ASP A 311 -2.00 -5.16 3.41
N ARG A 312 -1.53 -6.41 3.27
CA ARG A 312 -0.19 -6.80 3.71
C ARG A 312 0.92 -5.95 3.08
N TYR A 313 0.74 -5.50 1.83
CA TYR A 313 1.72 -4.65 1.14
C TYR A 313 1.71 -3.21 1.65
N GLN A 314 0.54 -2.70 2.03
CA GLN A 314 0.44 -1.45 2.78
C GLN A 314 1.17 -1.56 4.12
N HIS A 315 0.95 -2.64 4.85
CA HIS A 315 1.61 -2.82 6.15
C HIS A 315 3.12 -2.95 6.01
N ASP A 316 3.61 -3.60 4.96
CA ASP A 316 5.03 -3.63 4.63
C ASP A 316 5.59 -2.21 4.40
N LEU A 317 4.90 -1.36 3.63
CA LEU A 317 5.30 0.05 3.47
C LEU A 317 5.31 0.83 4.79
N LEU A 318 4.25 0.69 5.61
CA LEU A 318 4.14 1.35 6.92
C LEU A 318 5.20 0.86 7.93
N GLN A 319 5.74 -0.35 7.75
CA GLN A 319 6.82 -0.88 8.57
C GLN A 319 8.20 -0.41 8.12
N ARG A 320 8.33 0.01 6.86
CA ARG A 320 9.61 0.43 6.29
C ARG A 320 9.81 1.93 6.39
N ILE A 321 8.77 2.72 6.16
CA ILE A 321 8.87 4.18 6.12
C ILE A 321 8.43 4.73 7.48
N ASP A 322 9.34 5.43 8.15
CA ASP A 322 9.08 6.00 9.48
C ASP A 322 8.11 7.19 9.44
N ASP A 323 8.31 8.12 8.50
CA ASP A 323 7.44 9.28 8.30
C ASP A 323 6.42 9.03 7.18
N VAL A 324 5.28 8.45 7.55
CA VAL A 324 4.22 8.09 6.61
C VAL A 324 2.85 8.58 7.08
N VAL A 325 2.22 9.38 6.22
CA VAL A 325 0.80 9.73 6.32
C VAL A 325 0.00 8.76 5.46
N ILE A 326 -1.05 8.19 6.02
CA ILE A 326 -1.91 7.22 5.32
C ILE A 326 -3.33 7.75 5.18
N HIS A 327 -3.85 7.71 3.96
CA HIS A 327 -5.27 7.86 3.68
C HIS A 327 -5.80 6.56 3.08
N ARG A 328 -6.71 5.91 3.79
CA ARG A 328 -7.25 4.61 3.39
C ARG A 328 -8.68 4.73 2.87
N TYR A 329 -8.87 4.40 1.59
CA TYR A 329 -10.16 4.35 0.92
C TYR A 329 -10.79 2.95 1.06
N ASN A 330 -11.63 2.80 2.08
CA ASN A 330 -12.21 1.52 2.46
C ASN A 330 -13.14 0.86 1.41
N THR A 331 -13.57 1.61 0.39
CA THR A 331 -14.45 1.14 -0.68
C THR A 331 -13.81 1.16 -2.06
N ALA A 332 -12.61 1.73 -2.23
CA ALA A 332 -11.93 1.81 -3.51
C ALA A 332 -11.08 0.55 -3.74
N GLY A 333 -10.93 0.19 -5.02
CA GLY A 333 -10.18 -0.97 -5.48
C GLY A 333 -8.82 -0.60 -6.04
N HIS A 334 -8.44 -1.29 -7.10
CA HIS A 334 -7.10 -1.24 -7.68
C HIS A 334 -6.79 0.08 -8.41
N LEU A 335 -7.71 0.56 -9.26
CA LEU A 335 -7.54 1.79 -10.03
C LEU A 335 -7.97 3.01 -9.20
N LEU A 336 -7.29 3.23 -8.06
CA LEU A 336 -7.71 4.21 -7.06
C LEU A 336 -7.88 5.63 -7.62
N ALA A 337 -7.01 6.07 -8.52
CA ALA A 337 -7.09 7.40 -9.14
C ALA A 337 -8.32 7.59 -10.07
N GLU A 338 -8.96 6.50 -10.48
CA GLU A 338 -10.24 6.51 -11.20
C GLU A 338 -11.43 6.30 -10.26
N ASP A 339 -11.24 5.55 -9.18
CA ASP A 339 -12.31 5.26 -8.21
C ASP A 339 -12.66 6.48 -7.36
N ARG A 340 -11.66 7.28 -6.97
CA ARG A 340 -11.80 8.39 -6.03
C ARG A 340 -10.96 9.57 -6.47
N ASP A 341 -11.44 10.77 -6.16
CA ASP A 341 -10.64 11.98 -6.30
C ASP A 341 -9.50 11.96 -5.28
N ILE A 342 -8.29 11.84 -5.79
CA ILE A 342 -7.04 11.86 -5.03
C ILE A 342 -6.33 13.21 -5.12
N SER A 343 -6.83 14.16 -5.91
CA SER A 343 -6.18 15.44 -6.15
C SER A 343 -6.08 16.26 -4.86
N VAL A 344 -7.20 16.43 -4.13
CA VAL A 344 -7.23 17.18 -2.87
C VAL A 344 -6.25 16.63 -1.82
N PRO A 345 -6.22 15.32 -1.49
CA PRO A 345 -5.27 14.81 -0.52
C PRO A 345 -3.81 14.90 -0.99
N VAL A 346 -3.52 14.75 -2.29
CA VAL A 346 -2.17 14.94 -2.85
C VAL A 346 -1.72 16.40 -2.70
N VAL A 347 -2.53 17.34 -3.22
CA VAL A 347 -2.21 18.78 -3.20
C VAL A 347 -2.14 19.31 -1.77
N GLY A 348 -3.06 18.87 -0.90
CA GLY A 348 -3.09 19.26 0.50
C GLY A 348 -1.89 18.74 1.30
N TRP A 349 -1.45 17.51 1.04
CA TRP A 349 -0.24 16.98 1.68
C TRP A 349 1.02 17.70 1.17
N ILE A 350 1.13 17.98 -0.13
CA ILE A 350 2.24 18.79 -0.67
C ILE A 350 2.27 20.17 0.00
N ARG A 351 1.12 20.84 0.15
CA ARG A 351 1.04 22.12 0.89
C ARG A 351 1.57 22.00 2.32
N GLN A 352 1.22 20.95 3.05
CA GLN A 352 1.73 20.71 4.41
C GLN A 352 3.25 20.56 4.43
N GLN A 353 3.83 19.84 3.45
CA GLN A 353 5.29 19.71 3.33
C GLN A 353 5.96 21.06 3.02
N LEU A 354 5.36 21.87 2.15
CA LEU A 354 5.85 23.22 1.82
C LEU A 354 5.74 24.21 2.99
N ASP A 355 4.76 24.04 3.87
CA ASP A 355 4.61 24.84 5.10
C ASP A 355 5.62 24.44 6.19
N GLY A 356 6.35 23.33 6.01
CA GLY A 356 7.20 22.77 7.05
C GLY A 356 6.40 22.29 8.26
N ASP A 357 5.12 21.90 8.05
CA ASP A 357 4.25 21.34 9.09
C ASP A 357 4.76 19.94 9.43
N ASN A 358 5.85 19.89 10.21
CA ASN A 358 6.33 18.71 10.88
C ASN A 358 5.30 18.34 11.93
N ARG A 359 4.27 17.58 11.53
CA ARG A 359 3.53 16.79 12.50
C ARG A 359 4.57 16.01 13.29
N PRO A 360 4.55 16.07 14.62
CA PRO A 360 5.49 15.29 15.41
C PRO A 360 5.29 13.82 15.04
N THR A 361 6.25 13.27 14.27
CA THR A 361 6.37 11.83 14.08
C THR A 361 6.53 11.28 15.49
N PRO A 362 5.64 10.38 15.95
CA PRO A 362 5.78 9.81 17.28
C PRO A 362 7.17 9.17 17.35
N ASP A 363 8.03 9.68 18.23
CA ASP A 363 9.35 9.09 18.45
C ASP A 363 9.15 7.63 18.87
N LEU A 364 9.47 6.69 17.98
CA LEU A 364 9.32 5.25 18.21
C LEU A 364 10.26 4.75 19.32
N THR A 365 11.28 5.54 19.67
CA THR A 365 12.18 5.32 20.80
C THR A 365 11.74 6.04 22.07
N ALA A 366 10.64 6.81 22.03
CA ALA A 366 10.07 7.48 23.19
C ALA A 366 9.62 6.44 24.22
N ALA A 367 10.52 6.13 25.15
CA ALA A 367 10.22 5.31 26.31
C ALA A 367 9.27 6.01 27.31
N ARG A 368 9.00 7.29 27.10
CA ARG A 368 8.09 8.10 27.91
C ARG A 368 6.90 8.51 27.05
N GLY A 369 5.72 7.98 27.36
CA GLY A 369 4.47 8.54 26.85
C GLY A 369 4.39 10.04 27.19
N SER A 370 3.53 10.80 26.48
CA SER A 370 3.30 12.23 26.70
C SER A 370 3.38 12.55 28.18
N GLU A 371 4.16 13.56 28.59
CA GLU A 371 4.37 13.96 29.99
C GLU A 371 3.05 13.92 30.77
N ALA A 372 2.73 12.76 31.32
CA ALA A 372 1.44 12.53 31.92
C ALA A 372 1.49 13.28 33.25
N VAL A 373 0.49 14.12 33.48
CA VAL A 373 0.35 14.81 34.77
C VAL A 373 0.03 13.76 35.83
N GLY A 374 1.06 13.21 36.49
CA GLY A 374 0.96 12.24 37.58
C GLY A 374 1.86 11.00 37.43
N ASP A 375 1.93 10.19 38.49
CA ASP A 375 2.67 8.92 38.47
C ASP A 375 1.95 7.89 37.59
N TYR A 376 2.64 7.34 36.57
CA TYR A 376 2.09 6.28 35.73
C TYR A 376 1.69 5.06 36.59
N SER A 377 0.43 4.66 36.48
CA SER A 377 -0.08 3.42 37.07
C SER A 377 -0.66 2.53 35.98
N PRO A 378 -0.12 1.31 35.77
CA PRO A 378 -0.64 0.42 34.74
C PRO A 378 -2.07 -0.01 35.06
N LEU A 379 -2.89 -0.23 34.04
CA LEU A 379 -4.29 -0.63 34.19
C LEU A 379 -4.47 -1.92 35.00
N TRP A 380 -3.48 -2.82 34.99
CA TRP A 380 -3.50 -4.08 35.74
C TRP A 380 -3.01 -3.97 37.19
N ARG A 381 -2.62 -2.79 37.69
CA ARG A 381 -2.07 -2.60 39.05
C ARG A 381 -2.95 -3.23 40.15
N PHE A 382 -4.27 -3.14 40.00
CA PHE A 382 -5.20 -3.70 40.98
C PHE A 382 -5.18 -5.23 41.02
N LEU A 383 -4.79 -5.92 39.94
CA LEU A 383 -4.58 -7.37 39.97
C LEU A 383 -3.43 -7.72 40.92
N ASP A 384 -2.31 -7.00 40.84
CA ASP A 384 -1.16 -7.23 41.72
C ASP A 384 -1.51 -6.89 43.18
N GLN A 385 -2.18 -5.76 43.41
CA GLN A 385 -2.57 -5.31 44.76
C GLN A 385 -3.55 -6.27 45.45
N TRP A 386 -4.45 -6.91 44.70
CA TRP A 386 -5.49 -7.79 45.24
C TRP A 386 -5.22 -9.26 44.94
N SER A 387 -3.99 -9.62 44.56
CA SER A 387 -3.58 -10.94 44.10
C SER A 387 -3.79 -12.07 45.13
N GLU A 388 -3.86 -11.76 46.42
CA GLU A 388 -4.15 -12.72 47.48
C GLU A 388 -5.60 -12.63 48.00
N SER A 389 -6.41 -11.71 47.44
CA SER A 389 -7.76 -11.45 47.95
C SER A 389 -8.78 -12.46 47.43
N SER A 390 -9.53 -13.05 48.35
CA SER A 390 -10.70 -13.90 48.05
C SER A 390 -11.98 -13.09 47.77
N THR A 391 -11.91 -11.76 47.80
CA THR A 391 -13.06 -10.90 47.46
C THR A 391 -13.42 -11.01 45.98
N LYS A 392 -14.69 -10.78 45.65
CA LYS A 392 -15.22 -10.93 44.28
C LYS A 392 -14.66 -9.82 43.39
N ALA A 393 -13.96 -10.21 42.32
CA ALA A 393 -13.50 -9.30 41.28
C ALA A 393 -14.56 -9.12 40.19
N MET A 394 -15.26 -10.20 39.82
CA MET A 394 -16.38 -10.14 38.87
C MET A 394 -17.41 -11.24 39.13
N VAL A 395 -18.62 -11.01 38.61
CA VAL A 395 -19.69 -12.01 38.53
C VAL A 395 -20.10 -12.13 37.07
N ASP A 396 -19.87 -13.30 36.48
CA ASP A 396 -20.27 -13.60 35.11
C ASP A 396 -21.69 -14.18 35.10
N MET A 397 -22.63 -13.38 34.61
CA MET A 397 -24.05 -13.74 34.56
C MET A 397 -24.38 -14.71 33.43
N THR A 398 -23.46 -14.93 32.47
CA THR A 398 -23.70 -15.77 31.28
C THR A 398 -23.37 -17.24 31.54
N ILE A 399 -22.60 -17.53 32.58
CA ILE A 399 -22.15 -18.87 32.96
C ILE A 399 -22.67 -19.20 34.35
N LYS A 400 -23.08 -20.45 34.55
CA LYS A 400 -23.52 -20.96 35.85
C LYS A 400 -22.48 -21.89 36.48
N ASP A 401 -22.37 -21.82 37.80
CA ASP A 401 -21.61 -22.78 38.61
C ASP A 401 -22.35 -24.13 38.70
N ALA A 402 -21.72 -25.11 39.37
CA ALA A 402 -22.31 -26.44 39.59
C ALA A 402 -23.65 -26.42 40.35
N HIS A 403 -23.98 -25.31 41.02
CA HIS A 403 -25.21 -25.10 41.77
C HIS A 403 -26.22 -24.21 41.01
N GLY A 404 -25.95 -23.91 39.74
CA GLY A 404 -26.85 -23.12 38.88
C GLY A 404 -26.80 -21.61 39.14
N ARG A 405 -25.87 -21.11 39.95
CA ARG A 405 -25.71 -19.68 40.28
C ARG A 405 -24.76 -19.00 39.30
N PRO A 406 -24.84 -17.68 39.09
CA PRO A 406 -23.85 -16.93 38.31
C PRO A 406 -22.42 -17.25 38.75
N PHE A 407 -21.50 -17.35 37.80
CA PHE A 407 -20.13 -17.74 38.07
C PHE A 407 -19.35 -16.57 38.68
N GLU A 408 -18.85 -16.73 39.90
CA GLU A 408 -18.09 -15.70 40.60
C GLU A 408 -16.58 -15.93 40.45
N VAL A 409 -15.82 -14.86 40.20
CA VAL A 409 -14.35 -14.90 40.13
C VAL A 409 -13.79 -13.98 41.21
N THR A 410 -12.91 -14.53 42.05
CA THR A 410 -12.18 -13.74 43.06
C THR A 410 -11.00 -13.00 42.44
N TRP A 411 -10.51 -11.95 43.11
CA TRP A 411 -9.30 -11.25 42.68
C TRP A 411 -8.08 -12.17 42.61
N ALA A 412 -7.89 -13.04 43.60
CA ALA A 412 -6.79 -14.00 43.60
C ALA A 412 -6.85 -14.96 42.40
N LYS A 413 -8.06 -15.45 42.06
CA LYS A 413 -8.21 -16.32 40.90
C LYS A 413 -8.01 -15.57 39.59
N LEU A 414 -8.50 -14.33 39.49
CA LEU A 414 -8.33 -13.51 38.30
C LEU A 414 -6.86 -13.15 38.07
N SER A 415 -6.13 -12.75 39.12
CA SER A 415 -4.70 -12.46 39.04
C SER A 415 -3.93 -13.68 38.55
N SER A 416 -3.98 -14.80 39.28
CA SER A 416 -3.29 -16.04 38.89
C SER A 416 -3.59 -16.47 37.44
N MET A 417 -4.86 -16.35 37.02
CA MET A 417 -5.26 -16.64 35.63
C MET A 417 -4.58 -15.69 34.63
N VAL A 418 -4.60 -14.37 34.89
CA VAL A 418 -3.97 -13.35 34.03
C VAL A 418 -2.46 -13.54 33.95
N ASP A 419 -1.78 -13.80 35.07
CA ASP A 419 -0.34 -14.09 35.11
C ASP A 419 0.01 -15.27 34.21
N ALA A 420 -0.68 -16.41 34.37
CA ALA A 420 -0.44 -17.62 33.62
C ALA A 420 -0.69 -17.44 32.10
N ILE A 421 -1.77 -16.72 31.73
CA ILE A 421 -2.06 -16.40 30.33
C ILE A 421 -0.97 -15.49 29.75
N ALA A 422 -0.53 -14.47 30.49
CA ALA A 422 0.49 -13.52 30.04
C ALA A 422 1.83 -14.22 29.81
N VAL A 423 2.23 -15.13 30.71
CA VAL A 423 3.41 -15.99 30.52
C VAL A 423 3.25 -16.82 29.25
N GLY A 424 2.10 -17.49 29.07
CA GLY A 424 1.86 -18.29 27.87
C GLY A 424 1.89 -17.48 26.57
N PHE A 425 1.39 -16.24 26.56
CA PHE A 425 1.53 -15.35 25.41
C PHE A 425 2.98 -15.04 25.09
N ARG A 426 3.80 -14.69 26.10
CA ARG A 426 5.23 -14.39 25.92
C ARG A 426 6.02 -15.58 25.37
N GLU A 427 5.80 -16.76 25.94
CA GLU A 427 6.45 -18.01 25.53
C GLU A 427 6.07 -18.43 24.09
N ASN A 428 4.86 -18.10 23.66
CA ASN A 428 4.40 -18.37 22.29
C ASN A 428 4.78 -17.26 21.29
N GLY A 429 5.54 -16.26 21.73
CA GLY A 429 6.16 -15.26 20.88
C GLY A 429 5.42 -13.93 20.79
N MET A 430 4.42 -13.66 21.64
CA MET A 430 3.82 -12.32 21.72
C MET A 430 4.86 -11.32 22.22
N ARG A 431 4.88 -10.13 21.62
CA ARG A 431 5.80 -9.03 21.94
C ARG A 431 5.03 -7.77 22.32
N PRO A 432 5.64 -6.88 23.14
CA PRO A 432 5.07 -5.56 23.39
C PRO A 432 4.84 -4.83 22.05
N GLY A 433 3.71 -4.13 21.93
CA GLY A 433 3.28 -3.48 20.69
C GLY A 433 2.48 -4.39 19.73
N ASP A 434 2.47 -5.72 19.94
CA ASP A 434 1.64 -6.62 19.14
C ASP A 434 0.16 -6.26 19.29
N ARG A 435 -0.54 -6.10 18.18
CA ARG A 435 -1.98 -5.85 18.15
C ARG A 435 -2.74 -7.17 18.25
N VAL A 436 -3.70 -7.23 19.17
CA VAL A 436 -4.46 -8.43 19.50
C VAL A 436 -5.95 -8.17 19.30
N SER A 437 -6.54 -8.77 18.28
CA SER A 437 -7.99 -8.69 18.02
C SER A 437 -8.76 -9.56 19.00
N MET A 438 -9.73 -8.95 19.67
CA MET A 438 -10.54 -9.59 20.72
C MET A 438 -11.92 -9.97 20.17
N LEU A 439 -12.03 -11.16 19.58
CA LEU A 439 -13.30 -11.76 19.13
C LEU A 439 -13.95 -12.61 20.23
N VAL A 440 -14.02 -12.04 21.43
CA VAL A 440 -14.54 -12.69 22.64
C VAL A 440 -15.67 -11.84 23.19
N GLU A 441 -16.80 -12.48 23.50
CA GLU A 441 -17.94 -11.80 24.13
C GLU A 441 -17.59 -11.21 25.50
N PRO A 442 -18.26 -10.11 25.91
CA PRO A 442 -18.10 -9.55 27.25
C PRO A 442 -18.35 -10.59 28.35
N GLY A 443 -17.41 -10.71 29.28
CA GLY A 443 -17.46 -11.68 30.37
C GLY A 443 -16.09 -11.96 30.95
N ARG A 444 -15.97 -13.07 31.69
CA ARG A 444 -14.71 -13.42 32.37
C ARG A 444 -13.54 -13.67 31.43
N ASP A 445 -13.83 -14.25 30.26
CA ASP A 445 -12.82 -14.68 29.30
C ASP A 445 -12.20 -13.47 28.60
N LEU A 446 -13.03 -12.52 28.16
CA LEU A 446 -12.56 -11.25 27.61
C LEU A 446 -11.75 -10.48 28.65
N THR A 447 -12.22 -10.43 29.90
CA THR A 447 -11.54 -9.71 30.99
C THR A 447 -10.14 -10.29 31.23
N ALA A 448 -10.03 -11.61 31.45
CA ALA A 448 -8.75 -12.26 31.69
C ALA A 448 -7.79 -12.10 30.49
N ALA A 449 -8.30 -12.29 29.27
CA ALA A 449 -7.51 -12.14 28.05
C ALA A 449 -7.02 -10.70 27.86
N LEU A 450 -7.88 -9.70 28.05
CA LEU A 450 -7.56 -8.28 27.91
C LEU A 450 -6.46 -7.86 28.89
N TYR A 451 -6.61 -8.20 30.18
CA TYR A 451 -5.59 -7.88 31.18
C TYR A 451 -4.26 -8.60 30.91
N ALA A 452 -4.30 -9.84 30.42
CA ALA A 452 -3.09 -10.56 30.03
C ALA A 452 -2.38 -9.90 28.83
N VAL A 453 -3.14 -9.48 27.81
CA VAL A 453 -2.60 -8.73 26.66
C VAL A 453 -1.94 -7.42 27.13
N LEU A 454 -2.66 -6.64 27.95
CA LEU A 454 -2.14 -5.39 28.49
C LEU A 454 -0.86 -5.61 29.29
N ARG A 455 -0.80 -6.65 30.13
CA ARG A 455 0.37 -6.97 30.94
C ARG A 455 1.59 -7.40 30.12
N VAL A 456 1.38 -8.03 28.97
CA VAL A 456 2.46 -8.32 28.00
C VAL A 456 2.95 -7.05 27.30
N GLY A 457 2.19 -5.96 27.36
CA GLY A 457 2.42 -4.73 26.61
C GLY A 457 1.82 -4.77 25.20
N GLY A 458 0.91 -5.71 24.95
CA GLY A 458 0.17 -5.79 23.69
C GLY A 458 -0.93 -4.73 23.60
N VAL A 459 -1.35 -4.42 22.38
CA VAL A 459 -2.39 -3.45 22.07
C VAL A 459 -3.69 -4.20 21.77
N ALA A 460 -4.68 -4.08 22.66
CA ALA A 460 -5.98 -4.72 22.43
C ALA A 460 -6.77 -3.99 21.35
N VAL A 461 -7.16 -4.73 20.30
CA VAL A 461 -8.08 -4.28 19.25
C VAL A 461 -9.45 -4.85 19.56
N VAL A 462 -10.31 -4.04 20.17
CA VAL A 462 -11.66 -4.43 20.54
C VAL A 462 -12.59 -4.24 19.34
N THR A 463 -13.20 -5.33 18.88
CA THR A 463 -14.14 -5.31 17.76
C THR A 463 -15.57 -5.25 18.25
N ASP A 464 -16.31 -4.27 17.77
CA ASP A 464 -17.74 -4.12 18.09
C ASP A 464 -18.60 -4.99 17.16
N ALA A 465 -19.40 -5.88 17.75
CA ALA A 465 -20.35 -6.72 17.02
C ALA A 465 -21.44 -5.89 16.29
N GLY A 466 -21.71 -4.67 16.76
CA GLY A 466 -22.62 -3.71 16.13
C GLY A 466 -22.21 -3.26 14.72
N LEU A 467 -20.96 -3.49 14.33
CA LEU A 467 -20.46 -3.22 12.98
C LEU A 467 -20.94 -4.23 11.92
N GLY A 468 -21.57 -5.33 12.35
CA GLY A 468 -21.87 -6.47 11.49
C GLY A 468 -20.60 -7.17 10.99
N VAL A 469 -20.79 -8.26 10.25
CA VAL A 469 -19.67 -9.10 9.77
C VAL A 469 -18.73 -8.32 8.85
N ASP A 470 -19.28 -7.51 7.94
CA ASP A 470 -18.50 -6.74 6.97
C ASP A 470 -17.73 -5.60 7.63
N GLY A 471 -18.36 -4.87 8.56
CA GLY A 471 -17.70 -3.79 9.31
C GLY A 471 -16.59 -4.32 10.22
N MET A 472 -16.84 -5.44 10.92
CA MET A 472 -15.85 -6.10 11.77
C MET A 472 -14.67 -6.63 10.95
N THR A 473 -14.92 -7.34 9.84
CA THR A 473 -13.86 -7.83 8.94
C THR A 473 -12.98 -6.68 8.44
N ARG A 474 -13.60 -5.56 8.06
CA ARG A 474 -12.93 -4.34 7.60
C ARG A 474 -12.06 -3.71 8.69
N ALA A 475 -12.59 -3.58 9.90
CA ALA A 475 -11.88 -3.01 11.05
C ALA A 475 -10.66 -3.87 11.43
N ILE A 476 -10.83 -5.19 11.50
CA ILE A 476 -9.74 -6.12 11.84
C ILE A 476 -8.64 -6.08 10.78
N ARG A 477 -9.00 -6.09 9.48
CA ARG A 477 -8.02 -5.98 8.40
C ARG A 477 -7.24 -4.67 8.46
N SER A 478 -7.94 -3.56 8.73
CA SER A 478 -7.31 -2.25 8.89
C SER A 478 -6.39 -2.17 10.11
N ALA A 479 -6.70 -2.90 11.19
CA ALA A 479 -5.88 -2.95 12.38
C ALA A 479 -4.68 -3.90 12.25
N ALA A 480 -4.67 -4.81 11.26
CA ALA A 480 -3.67 -5.86 11.05
C ALA A 480 -3.08 -6.43 12.34
N PRO A 481 -3.89 -7.12 13.15
CA PRO A 481 -3.43 -7.77 14.37
C PRO A 481 -2.45 -8.90 14.07
N GLN A 482 -1.43 -9.02 14.91
CA GLN A 482 -0.54 -10.19 14.94
C GLN A 482 -1.22 -11.39 15.60
N TRP A 483 -2.24 -11.14 16.43
CA TRP A 483 -2.95 -12.16 17.18
C TRP A 483 -4.47 -11.98 17.12
N ILE A 484 -5.19 -13.08 16.99
CA ILE A 484 -6.64 -13.11 17.12
C ILE A 484 -6.97 -14.04 18.28
N ILE A 485 -7.61 -13.50 19.31
CA ILE A 485 -8.20 -14.28 20.39
C ILE A 485 -9.68 -14.33 20.14
N GLY A 486 -10.27 -15.53 20.08
CA GLY A 486 -11.71 -15.63 19.84
C GLY A 486 -12.40 -16.86 20.37
N GLN A 487 -13.73 -16.76 20.44
CA GLN A 487 -14.63 -17.90 20.56
C GLN A 487 -14.91 -18.50 19.17
N THR A 488 -15.49 -19.71 19.11
CA THR A 488 -15.69 -20.47 17.87
C THR A 488 -16.34 -19.66 16.74
N PRO A 489 -17.42 -18.88 16.95
CA PRO A 489 -18.03 -18.10 15.87
C PRO A 489 -17.06 -17.06 15.27
N GLY A 490 -16.35 -16.32 16.13
CA GLY A 490 -15.35 -15.33 15.71
C GLY A 490 -14.14 -15.95 15.02
N LEU A 491 -13.66 -17.10 15.50
CA LEU A 491 -12.54 -17.83 14.89
C LEU A 491 -12.90 -18.42 13.52
N SER A 492 -14.12 -18.93 13.36
CA SER A 492 -14.64 -19.38 12.07
C SER A 492 -14.69 -18.23 11.07
N LEU A 493 -15.21 -17.06 11.50
CA LEU A 493 -15.19 -15.86 10.67
C LEU A 493 -13.78 -15.45 10.29
N ALA A 494 -12.85 -15.46 11.25
CA ALA A 494 -11.45 -15.13 11.01
C ALA A 494 -10.76 -16.09 10.03
N ARG A 495 -11.16 -17.36 10.04
CA ARG A 495 -10.64 -18.39 9.11
C ARG A 495 -11.19 -18.20 7.71
N ILE A 496 -12.51 -18.05 7.57
CA ILE A 496 -13.20 -17.88 6.28
C ILE A 496 -12.79 -16.56 5.62
N GLY A 497 -12.76 -15.47 6.39
CA GLY A 497 -12.37 -14.15 5.93
C GLY A 497 -10.85 -13.96 5.75
N ASN A 498 -10.06 -15.02 5.95
CA ASN A 498 -8.60 -15.02 5.94
C ASN A 498 -8.00 -13.81 6.69
N LEU A 499 -8.50 -13.56 7.90
CA LEU A 499 -8.04 -12.44 8.72
C LEU A 499 -6.59 -12.67 9.18
N PRO A 500 -5.78 -11.59 9.24
CA PRO A 500 -4.37 -11.67 9.63
C PRO A 500 -4.20 -12.06 11.10
N GLY A 501 -3.09 -12.72 11.41
CA GLY A 501 -2.67 -13.02 12.78
C GLY A 501 -2.80 -14.49 13.20
N LYS A 502 -2.03 -14.86 14.23
CA LYS A 502 -2.07 -16.18 14.88
C LYS A 502 -3.37 -16.32 15.67
N ARG A 503 -4.09 -17.42 15.47
CA ARG A 503 -5.41 -17.63 16.08
C ARG A 503 -5.29 -18.41 17.38
N LEU A 504 -5.86 -17.87 18.45
CA LEU A 504 -5.95 -18.48 19.77
C LEU A 504 -7.41 -18.62 20.16
N SER A 505 -7.82 -19.82 20.60
CA SER A 505 -9.14 -20.00 21.18
C SER A 505 -9.16 -19.64 22.66
N VAL A 506 -10.34 -19.27 23.16
CA VAL A 506 -10.54 -19.14 24.60
C VAL A 506 -10.35 -20.50 25.29
N LYS A 507 -11.13 -21.49 24.85
CA LYS A 507 -11.12 -22.85 25.41
C LYS A 507 -10.12 -23.75 24.68
N THR A 508 -9.54 -24.70 25.40
CA THR A 508 -8.76 -25.79 24.79
C THR A 508 -9.70 -26.67 23.96
N MET A 509 -9.45 -26.75 22.66
CA MET A 509 -10.24 -27.55 21.72
C MET A 509 -9.56 -28.89 21.44
N ASP A 510 -10.35 -29.86 20.97
CA ASP A 510 -9.82 -31.12 20.48
C ASP A 510 -8.89 -30.91 19.26
N PRO A 511 -7.99 -31.87 18.95
CA PRO A 511 -6.99 -31.70 17.89
C PRO A 511 -7.58 -31.45 16.49
N ILE A 512 -8.78 -31.98 16.21
CA ILE A 512 -9.43 -31.83 14.91
C ILE A 512 -9.95 -30.40 14.76
N ALA A 513 -10.72 -29.91 15.73
CA ALA A 513 -11.20 -28.53 15.75
C ALA A 513 -10.04 -27.52 15.70
N ARG A 514 -8.95 -27.81 16.43
CA ARG A 514 -7.73 -26.99 16.42
C ARG A 514 -7.13 -26.86 15.02
N ARG A 515 -7.04 -27.98 14.28
CA ARG A 515 -6.50 -28.01 12.91
C ARG A 515 -7.42 -27.32 11.91
N VAL A 516 -8.73 -27.54 12.02
CA VAL A 516 -9.74 -26.93 11.13
C VAL A 516 -9.72 -25.41 11.23
N LEU A 517 -9.67 -24.86 12.45
CA LEU A 517 -9.64 -23.42 12.71
C LEU A 517 -8.23 -22.81 12.58
N GLY A 518 -7.19 -23.64 12.41
CA GLY A 518 -5.81 -23.19 12.29
C GLY A 518 -5.30 -22.49 13.55
N LEU A 519 -5.54 -23.09 14.72
CA LEU A 519 -5.22 -22.49 16.01
C LEU A 519 -3.79 -22.81 16.46
N SER A 520 -3.09 -21.78 16.93
CA SER A 520 -1.74 -21.86 17.50
C SER A 520 -1.75 -22.21 18.99
N GLY A 521 -2.90 -22.11 19.66
CA GLY A 521 -3.02 -22.38 21.09
C GLY A 521 -4.37 -21.97 21.64
N SER A 522 -4.47 -21.93 22.96
CA SER A 522 -5.68 -21.47 23.65
C SER A 522 -5.34 -20.83 24.98
N ILE A 523 -6.13 -19.84 25.40
CA ILE A 523 -5.96 -19.12 26.66
C ILE A 523 -6.00 -20.06 27.85
N TYR A 524 -7.01 -20.94 27.92
CA TYR A 524 -7.11 -21.90 29.03
C TYR A 524 -6.01 -22.95 29.02
N GLY A 525 -5.52 -23.34 27.84
CA GLY A 525 -4.34 -24.18 27.72
C GLY A 525 -3.11 -23.51 28.33
N PHE A 526 -2.88 -22.23 28.02
CA PHE A 526 -1.80 -21.45 28.63
C PHE A 526 -1.98 -21.32 30.13
N ALA A 527 -3.18 -20.93 30.57
CA ALA A 527 -3.49 -20.84 31.99
C ALA A 527 -3.23 -22.15 32.73
N SER A 528 -3.53 -23.31 32.13
CA SER A 528 -3.31 -24.61 32.80
C SER A 528 -1.84 -25.01 32.86
N THR A 529 -1.06 -24.66 31.83
CA THR A 529 0.37 -24.99 31.75
C THR A 529 1.24 -24.10 32.65
N TYR A 530 0.84 -22.84 32.82
CA TYR A 530 1.64 -21.82 33.51
C TYR A 530 0.98 -21.31 34.82
N ALA A 531 -0.02 -22.03 35.34
CA ALA A 531 -0.75 -21.71 36.58
C ALA A 531 0.08 -21.85 37.85
#